data_AF-X1PKL5-F1
#
_entry.id   AF-X1PKL5-F1
#
_cell.length_a   1.000
_cell.length_b   1.000
_cell.length_c   1.000
_cell.angle_alpha   90.00
_cell.angle_beta   90.00
_cell.angle_gamma   90.00
#
_symmetry.space_group_name_H-M   'P 1'
#
loop_
_entity.id
_entity.type
_entity.pdbx_description
1 polymer ?
#
loop_
_entity_poly.entity_id
_entity_poly.type
_entity_poly.pdbx_seq_one_letter_code
_entity_poly.pdbx_strand_id
1 'polypeptide(L)'
;MTIRIVTDSASDIPSEVAQKLRISIVPLTVSFGKEVYRDGIDLNAEEFYSKLVQSKTHPVTSQPSIGNFIDVYKAIAQEGDEIISIHLSSKLS
;
A
#
# COMPACT_ATOMS: atom_id res chain seq x y z
N MET A 1 2.36 22.96 11.20
CA MET A 1 3.02 21.76 11.73
C MET A 1 1.94 20.86 12.29
N THR A 2 1.56 19.85 11.52
CA THR A 2 0.67 18.79 11.94
C THR A 2 1.36 17.43 11.74
N ILE A 3 0.86 16.40 12.40
CA ILE A 3 1.35 15.03 12.22
C ILE A 3 0.52 14.36 11.14
N ARG A 4 1.18 13.82 10.12
CA ARG A 4 0.60 13.01 9.06
C ARG A 4 0.88 11.54 9.33
N ILE A 5 -0.14 10.72 9.15
CA ILE A 5 -0.02 9.27 9.28
C ILE A 5 0.26 8.67 7.91
N VAL A 6 1.31 7.86 7.84
CA VAL A 6 1.60 7.01 6.69
C VAL A 6 1.48 5.56 7.13
N THR A 7 0.93 4.71 6.27
CA THR A 7 0.88 3.27 6.46
C THR A 7 1.03 2.56 5.11
N ASP A 8 0.92 1.25 5.10
CA ASP A 8 0.95 0.43 3.89
C ASP A 8 -0.40 -0.25 3.62
N SER A 9 -0.58 -0.82 2.43
CA SER A 9 -1.88 -1.38 2.03
C SER A 9 -2.31 -2.60 2.85
N ALA A 10 -1.40 -3.29 3.55
CA ALA A 10 -1.75 -4.40 4.44
C ALA A 10 -2.45 -3.95 5.73
N SER A 11 -2.70 -2.65 5.89
CA SER A 11 -3.55 -2.09 6.94
C SER A 11 -5.05 -2.30 6.70
N ASP A 12 -5.46 -2.67 5.47
CA ASP A 12 -6.84 -2.88 5.05
C ASP A 12 -7.79 -1.69 5.36
N ILE A 13 -7.25 -0.48 5.54
CA ILE A 13 -8.05 0.72 5.81
C ILE A 13 -8.85 1.07 4.55
N PRO A 14 -10.19 1.21 4.64
CA PRO A 14 -10.99 1.63 3.50
C PRO A 14 -10.53 2.99 2.95
N SER A 15 -10.48 3.13 1.62
CA SER A 15 -9.98 4.33 0.94
C SER A 15 -10.71 5.61 1.36
N GLU A 16 -12.02 5.53 1.60
CA GLU A 16 -12.84 6.64 2.09
C GLU A 16 -12.41 7.12 3.47
N VAL A 17 -12.07 6.19 4.36
CA VAL A 17 -11.59 6.49 5.72
C VAL A 17 -10.20 7.12 5.65
N ALA A 18 -9.31 6.53 4.85
CA ALA A 18 -7.96 7.06 4.65
C ALA A 18 -8.00 8.48 4.09
N GLN A 19 -8.85 8.76 3.10
CA GLN A 19 -9.03 10.08 2.52
C GLN A 19 -9.58 11.09 3.54
N LYS A 20 -10.65 10.73 4.26
CA LYS A 20 -11.27 11.58 5.29
C LYS A 20 -10.29 11.95 6.40
N LEU A 21 -9.43 11.01 6.81
CA LEU A 21 -8.45 11.22 7.87
C LEU A 21 -7.09 11.72 7.36
N ARG A 22 -6.93 11.89 6.05
CA ARG A 22 -5.67 12.28 5.39
C ARG A 22 -4.50 11.33 5.69
N ILE A 23 -4.81 10.03 5.77
CA ILE A 23 -3.83 8.95 5.91
C ILE A 23 -3.29 8.62 4.52
N SER A 24 -1.97 8.59 4.39
CA SER A 24 -1.31 8.18 3.15
C SER A 24 -1.00 6.69 3.21
N ILE A 25 -1.48 5.94 2.21
CA ILE A 25 -1.26 4.49 2.09
C ILE A 25 -0.23 4.23 0.99
N VAL A 26 0.86 3.53 1.31
CA VAL A 26 1.86 3.07 0.34
C VAL A 26 1.50 1.64 -0.10
N PRO A 27 1.22 1.40 -1.39
CA PRO A 27 0.73 0.10 -1.83
C PRO A 27 1.83 -0.97 -1.79
N LEU A 28 1.50 -2.14 -1.24
CA LEU A 28 2.25 -3.36 -1.53
C LEU A 28 2.01 -3.77 -3.00
N THR A 29 2.80 -4.73 -3.46
CA THR A 29 2.59 -5.31 -4.79
C THR A 29 2.19 -6.78 -4.69
N VAL A 30 1.26 -7.18 -5.54
CA VAL A 30 0.83 -8.56 -5.76
C VAL A 30 1.25 -8.95 -7.17
N SER A 31 1.89 -10.10 -7.31
CA SER A 31 2.34 -10.61 -8.59
C SER A 31 1.76 -11.98 -8.90
N PHE A 32 1.31 -12.16 -10.14
CA PHE A 32 0.91 -13.45 -10.71
C PHE A 32 1.87 -13.77 -11.86
N GLY A 33 2.95 -14.48 -11.54
CA GLY A 33 4.02 -14.74 -12.51
C GLY A 33 4.78 -13.46 -12.88
N LYS A 34 4.55 -12.94 -14.10
CA LYS A 34 5.19 -11.70 -14.58
C LYS A 34 4.29 -10.47 -14.47
N GLU A 35 2.99 -10.67 -14.22
CA GLU A 35 2.05 -9.58 -14.02
C GLU A 35 2.19 -9.06 -12.58
N VAL A 36 2.33 -7.74 -12.41
CA VAL A 36 2.50 -7.09 -11.11
C VAL A 36 1.42 -6.01 -10.97
N TYR A 37 0.78 -6.00 -9.81
CA TYR A 37 -0.32 -5.11 -9.47
C TYR A 37 -0.03 -4.40 -8.15
N ARG A 38 -0.34 -3.11 -8.06
CA ARG A 38 -0.38 -2.40 -6.78
C ARG A 38 -1.69 -2.72 -6.08
N ASP A 39 -1.57 -3.20 -4.85
CA ASP A 39 -2.70 -3.59 -4.02
C ASP A 39 -3.62 -2.39 -3.74
N GLY A 40 -4.93 -2.59 -3.94
CA GLY A 40 -5.96 -1.56 -3.79
C GLY A 40 -5.95 -0.45 -4.86
N ILE A 41 -5.02 -0.47 -5.82
CA ILE A 41 -4.94 0.49 -6.93
C ILE A 41 -5.17 -0.19 -8.27
N ASP A 42 -4.35 -1.17 -8.61
CA ASP A 42 -4.44 -1.90 -9.89
C ASP A 42 -5.24 -3.21 -9.74
N LEU A 43 -5.42 -3.68 -8.50
CA LEU A 43 -6.12 -4.91 -8.18
C LEU A 43 -6.89 -4.73 -6.87
N ASN A 44 -8.21 -4.78 -6.94
CA ASN A 44 -9.06 -4.78 -5.76
C ASN A 44 -9.27 -6.22 -5.23
N ALA A 45 -9.89 -6.34 -4.04
CA ALA A 45 -10.10 -7.63 -3.39
C ALA A 45 -10.95 -8.61 -4.24
N GLU A 46 -12.03 -8.14 -4.87
CA GLU A 46 -12.90 -8.98 -5.69
C GLU A 46 -12.16 -9.51 -6.94
N GLU A 47 -11.40 -8.64 -7.60
CA GLU A 47 -10.55 -9.01 -8.73
C GLU A 47 -9.44 -9.97 -8.31
N PHE A 48 -8.81 -9.75 -7.16
CA PHE A 48 -7.81 -10.65 -6.60
C PHE A 48 -8.37 -12.05 -6.40
N TYR A 49 -9.52 -12.19 -5.73
CA TYR A 49 -10.13 -13.50 -5.49
C TYR A 49 -10.58 -14.18 -6.78
N SER A 50 -11.13 -13.41 -7.73
CA SER A 50 -11.49 -13.92 -9.06
C SER A 50 -10.26 -14.46 -9.79
N LYS A 51 -9.14 -13.71 -9.79
CA LYS A 51 -7.89 -14.12 -10.42
C LYS A 51 -7.22 -15.29 -9.68
N LEU A 52 -7.34 -15.35 -8.35
CA LEU A 52 -6.80 -16.44 -7.52
C LEU A 52 -7.39 -17.80 -7.92
N VAL A 53 -8.70 -17.86 -8.19
CA VAL A 53 -9.37 -19.10 -8.61
C VAL A 53 -9.05 -19.47 -10.06
N GLN A 54 -8.89 -18.48 -10.94
CA GLN A 54 -8.71 -18.69 -12.38
C GLN A 54 -7.24 -18.91 -12.79
N SER A 55 -6.29 -18.36 -12.02
CA SER A 55 -4.87 -18.41 -12.35
C SER A 55 -4.26 -19.76 -12.00
N LYS A 56 -3.45 -20.30 -12.92
CA LYS A 56 -2.61 -21.47 -12.65
C LYS A 56 -1.38 -21.15 -11.80
N THR A 57 -1.01 -19.87 -11.71
CA THR A 57 0.12 -19.39 -10.91
C THR A 57 -0.42 -18.76 -9.65
N HIS A 58 0.07 -19.21 -8.49
CA HIS A 58 -0.29 -18.60 -7.22
C HIS A 58 0.31 -17.19 -7.08
N PRO A 59 -0.38 -16.28 -6.39
CA PRO A 59 0.14 -14.95 -6.15
C PRO A 59 1.35 -14.98 -5.24
N VAL A 60 2.25 -14.03 -5.45
CA VAL A 60 3.34 -13.70 -4.53
C VAL A 60 3.27 -12.21 -4.22
N THR A 61 3.40 -11.86 -2.95
CA THR A 61 3.43 -10.47 -2.51
C THR A 61 4.86 -9.95 -2.43
N SER A 62 5.03 -8.64 -2.52
CA SER A 62 6.30 -7.96 -2.23
C SER A 62 6.03 -6.64 -1.52
N GLN A 63 6.93 -6.30 -0.59
CA GLN A 63 6.90 -5.05 0.15
C GLN A 63 6.96 -3.84 -0.81
N PRO A 64 6.47 -2.66 -0.41
CA PRO A 64 6.61 -1.47 -1.22
C PRO A 64 8.08 -1.13 -1.42
N SER A 65 8.42 -0.57 -2.59
CA SER A 65 9.80 -0.15 -2.83
C SER A 65 10.18 1.03 -1.93
N ILE A 66 11.48 1.14 -1.60
CA ILE A 66 12.02 2.29 -0.88
C ILE A 66 11.68 3.60 -1.61
N GLY A 67 11.69 3.60 -2.95
CA GLY A 67 11.32 4.75 -3.77
C GLY A 67 9.89 5.22 -3.51
N ASN A 68 8.94 4.31 -3.36
CA ASN A 68 7.55 4.68 -3.09
C ASN A 68 7.38 5.39 -1.74
N PHE A 69 8.09 4.93 -0.71
CA PHE A 69 8.12 5.63 0.58
C PHE A 69 8.75 7.03 0.46
N ILE A 70 9.89 7.13 -0.23
CA ILE A 70 10.56 8.42 -0.44
C ILE A 70 9.64 9.43 -1.12
N ASP A 71 8.90 9.01 -2.14
CA ASP A 71 7.99 9.89 -2.88
C ASP A 71 6.86 10.41 -1.99
N VAL A 72 6.23 9.53 -1.19
CA VAL A 72 5.17 9.91 -0.25
C VAL A 72 5.71 10.83 0.85
N TYR A 73 6.86 10.51 1.43
CA TYR A 73 7.44 11.32 2.50
C TYR A 73 7.88 12.70 2.01
N LYS A 74 8.45 12.80 0.81
CA LYS A 74 8.80 14.09 0.21
C LYS A 74 7.56 14.96 -0.04
N ALA A 75 6.48 14.37 -0.54
CA ALA A 75 5.24 15.11 -0.76
C ALA A 75 4.69 15.70 0.55
N ILE A 76 4.68 14.92 1.63
CA ILE A 76 4.24 15.39 2.95
C ILE A 76 5.19 16.44 3.53
N ALA A 77 6.51 16.19 3.48
CA ALA A 77 7.50 17.10 4.04
C ALA A 77 7.52 18.48 3.37
N GLN A 78 7.14 18.56 2.08
CA GLN A 78 6.98 19.83 1.36
C GLN A 78 5.89 20.72 1.97
N GLU A 79 4.88 20.15 2.63
CA GLU A 79 3.83 20.90 3.34
C GLU A 79 4.30 21.39 4.73
N GLY A 80 5.49 20.98 5.18
CA GLY A 80 6.03 21.32 6.50
C GLY A 80 5.44 20.50 7.66
N ASP A 81 4.88 19.33 7.36
CA ASP A 81 4.31 18.39 8.32
C ASP A 81 5.32 17.32 8.76
N GLU A 82 5.11 16.78 9.96
CA GLU A 82 5.86 15.63 10.48
C GLU A 82 5.15 14.32 10.15
N ILE A 83 5.91 13.21 10.12
CA ILE A 83 5.39 11.90 9.70
C ILE A 83 5.51 10.89 10.84
N ILE A 84 4.40 10.22 11.14
CA ILE A 84 4.40 8.94 11.86
C ILE A 84 4.03 7.85 10.85
N SER A 85 4.96 6.92 10.62
CA SER A 85 4.78 5.83 9.67
C SER A 85 4.62 4.49 10.39
N ILE A 86 3.45 3.87 10.26
CA ILE A 86 3.05 2.64 10.96
C ILE A 86 2.86 1.53 9.93
N HIS A 87 3.61 0.44 10.07
CA HIS A 87 3.67 -0.62 9.06
C HIS A 87 3.33 -1.99 9.60
N LEU A 88 3.07 -2.91 8.67
CA LEU A 88 2.98 -4.34 8.95
C LEU A 88 4.18 -4.80 9.81
N SER A 89 3.96 -5.84 10.61
CA SER A 89 5.00 -6.40 11.48
C SER A 89 6.28 -6.72 10.70
N SER A 90 7.43 -6.36 11.28
CA SER A 90 8.76 -6.68 10.74
C SER A 90 9.07 -8.17 10.62
N LYS A 91 8.24 -9.04 11.23
CA LYS A 91 8.33 -10.49 11.05
C LYS A 91 7.61 -11.00 9.80
N LEU A 92 6.75 -10.18 9.22
CA LEU A 92 5.92 -10.50 8.05
C LEU A 92 6.38 -9.76 6.79
N SER A 93 6.99 -8.57 6.94
CA SER A 93 7.51 -7.75 5.85
C SER A 93 8.67 -6.87 6.28
#